data_AF-A0A176S7J7-F1
#
_entry.id   AF-A0A176S7J7-F1
#
_cell.length_a   1.000
_cell.length_b   1.000
_cell.length_c   1.000
_cell.angle_alpha   90.00
_cell.angle_beta   90.00
_cell.angle_gamma   90.00
#
_symmetry.space_group_name_H-M   'P 1'
#
loop_
_entity.id
_entity.type
_entity.pdbx_description
1 polymer ?
#
loop_
_entity_poly.entity_id
_entity_poly.type
_entity_poly.pdbx_seq_one_letter_code
_entity_poly.pdbx_strand_id
1 'polypeptide(L)'
;MNGGDASAVPAAQALRMATLNGAKALGIDHITGSLVPGKSADIVAIDMLDIETQPIYNPLSQLVYAIGRDKVTDVWVAGKHLLKSRTLMTVDIHKLKAKTHLWRDKIIEFL
;
A
#
# COMPACT_ATOMS: atom_id res chain seq x y z
N MET A 1 20.60 -15.29 11.98
CA MET A 1 19.70 -14.81 10.92
C MET A 1 20.43 -13.70 10.18
N ASN A 2 20.81 -13.93 8.92
CA ASN A 2 21.50 -12.92 8.12
C ASN A 2 20.45 -12.01 7.47
N GLY A 3 20.40 -10.73 7.87
CA GLY A 3 19.36 -9.76 7.50
C GLY A 3 19.34 -9.29 6.04
N GLY A 4 19.88 -10.08 5.10
CA GLY A 4 19.95 -9.75 3.67
C GLY A 4 19.51 -10.87 2.74
N ASP A 5 19.02 -12.00 3.26
CA ASP A 5 18.52 -13.09 2.44
C ASP A 5 17.03 -12.87 2.12
N ALA A 6 16.73 -12.50 0.87
CA ALA A 6 15.35 -12.33 0.39
C ALA A 6 14.53 -13.64 0.44
N SER A 7 15.16 -14.80 0.62
CA SER A 7 14.48 -16.07 0.87
C SER A 7 14.07 -16.29 2.32
N ALA A 8 14.56 -15.45 3.26
CA ALA A 8 14.26 -15.58 4.69
C ALA A 8 12.75 -15.46 4.99
N VAL A 9 12.02 -14.75 4.14
CA VAL A 9 10.56 -14.66 4.18
C VAL A 9 10.04 -14.79 2.76
N PRO A 10 9.35 -15.88 2.37
CA PRO A 10 8.74 -16.00 1.05
C PRO A 10 7.71 -14.91 0.74
N ALA A 11 7.57 -14.54 -0.53
CA ALA A 11 6.69 -13.44 -0.97
C ALA A 11 5.24 -13.58 -0.46
N ALA A 12 4.67 -14.79 -0.47
CA ALA A 12 3.33 -15.03 0.05
C ALA A 12 3.21 -14.75 1.56
N GLN A 13 4.26 -15.06 2.32
CA GLN A 13 4.30 -14.79 3.75
C GLN A 13 4.45 -13.28 3.99
N ALA A 14 5.31 -12.60 3.24
CA ALA A 14 5.45 -11.14 3.29
C ALA A 14 4.12 -10.43 2.97
N LEU A 15 3.42 -10.81 1.91
CA LEU A 15 2.11 -10.24 1.58
C LEU A 15 1.08 -10.50 2.68
N ARG A 16 1.06 -11.72 3.25
CA ARG A 16 0.19 -12.06 4.39
C ARG A 16 0.51 -11.22 5.62
N MET A 17 1.78 -10.95 5.89
CA MET A 17 2.19 -10.06 6.98
C MET A 17 1.67 -8.64 6.79
N ALA A 18 1.79 -8.11 5.57
CA ALA A 18 1.34 -6.76 5.22
C ALA A 18 -0.20 -6.60 5.15
N THR A 19 -0.97 -7.69 5.12
CA THR A 19 -2.43 -7.67 4.96
C THR A 19 -3.12 -8.39 6.11
N LEU A 20 -3.35 -9.70 5.98
CA LEU A 20 -4.16 -10.48 6.92
C LEU A 20 -3.61 -10.46 8.35
N ASN A 21 -2.29 -10.57 8.53
CA ASN A 21 -1.73 -10.59 9.88
C ASN A 21 -1.84 -9.23 10.57
N GLY A 22 -1.78 -8.12 9.82
CA GLY A 22 -2.10 -6.79 10.34
C GLY A 22 -3.56 -6.71 10.81
N ALA A 23 -4.50 -7.22 10.01
CA ALA A 23 -5.91 -7.29 10.40
C ALA A 23 -6.12 -8.17 11.65
N LYS A 24 -5.41 -9.30 11.76
CA LYS A 24 -5.43 -10.18 12.95
C LYS A 24 -4.88 -9.48 14.19
N ALA A 25 -3.77 -8.77 14.06
CA ALA A 25 -3.17 -8.02 15.16
C ALA A 25 -4.11 -6.94 15.71
N LEU A 26 -4.99 -6.39 14.86
CA LEU A 26 -6.02 -5.43 15.23
C LEU A 26 -7.36 -6.07 15.62
N GLY A 27 -7.51 -7.40 15.55
CA GLY A 27 -8.78 -8.09 15.86
C GLY A 27 -9.90 -7.89 14.82
N ILE A 28 -9.57 -7.44 13.61
CA ILE A 28 -10.53 -7.11 12.54
C ILE A 28 -10.37 -8.00 11.30
N ASP A 29 -9.71 -9.14 11.43
CA ASP A 29 -9.51 -10.07 10.30
C ASP A 29 -10.81 -10.68 9.79
N HIS A 30 -11.88 -10.69 10.59
CA HIS A 30 -13.23 -11.02 10.11
C HIS A 30 -13.84 -9.93 9.21
N ILE A 31 -13.32 -8.70 9.27
CA ILE A 31 -13.78 -7.54 8.47
C ILE A 31 -12.91 -7.37 7.23
N THR A 32 -11.58 -7.49 7.32
CA THR A 32 -10.65 -7.12 6.25
C THR A 32 -9.36 -7.97 6.24
N GLY A 33 -8.38 -7.60 5.41
CA GLY A 33 -7.07 -8.25 5.30
C GLY A 33 -7.01 -9.44 4.34
N SER A 34 -8.13 -9.80 3.70
CA SER A 34 -8.18 -10.81 2.63
C SER A 34 -9.36 -10.56 1.70
N LEU A 35 -9.21 -10.86 0.42
CA LEU A 35 -10.29 -10.75 -0.57
C LEU A 35 -11.20 -11.98 -0.54
N VAL A 36 -12.24 -11.94 0.29
CA VAL A 36 -13.22 -13.03 0.49
C VAL A 36 -14.62 -12.42 0.56
N PRO A 37 -15.66 -13.02 -0.07
CA PRO A 37 -17.04 -12.53 0.05
C PRO A 37 -17.47 -12.32 1.50
N GLY A 38 -18.21 -11.24 1.75
CA GLY A 38 -18.67 -10.84 3.09
C GLY A 38 -17.70 -9.93 3.86
N LYS A 39 -16.43 -9.80 3.43
CA LYS A 39 -15.48 -8.83 3.99
C LYS A 39 -15.60 -7.45 3.34
N SER A 40 -15.12 -6.44 4.06
CA SER A 40 -14.95 -5.07 3.57
C SER A 40 -14.11 -5.04 2.29
N ALA A 41 -14.51 -4.21 1.33
CA ALA A 41 -13.76 -4.00 0.10
C ALA A 41 -12.63 -2.98 0.33
N ASP A 42 -11.62 -3.41 1.10
CA ASP A 42 -10.35 -2.70 1.28
C ASP A 42 -9.35 -3.26 0.27
N ILE A 43 -9.21 -2.59 -0.87
CA ILE A 43 -8.57 -3.14 -2.08
C ILE A 43 -7.58 -2.12 -2.63
N VAL A 44 -6.46 -2.62 -3.15
CA VAL A 44 -5.46 -1.84 -3.88
C VAL A 44 -5.28 -2.46 -5.26
N ALA A 45 -5.40 -1.66 -6.32
CA ALA A 45 -5.02 -2.06 -7.68
C ALA A 45 -3.62 -1.55 -8.00
N ILE A 46 -2.84 -2.38 -8.68
CA ILE A 46 -1.43 -2.14 -8.98
C ILE A 46 -1.22 -2.41 -10.46
N ASP A 47 -0.64 -1.43 -11.15
CA ASP A 47 -0.25 -1.53 -12.54
C ASP A 47 1.04 -2.32 -12.68
N MET A 48 0.93 -3.46 -13.36
CA MET A 48 2.03 -4.39 -13.63
C MET A 48 2.30 -4.50 -15.13
N LEU A 49 1.80 -3.57 -15.94
CA LEU A 49 1.93 -3.61 -17.40
C LEU A 49 3.01 -2.65 -17.92
N ASP A 50 3.50 -1.76 -17.07
CA ASP A 50 4.53 -0.78 -17.42
C ASP A 50 5.89 -1.45 -17.68
N ILE A 51 6.73 -0.83 -18.50
CA ILE A 51 7.99 -1.40 -18.96
C ILE A 51 8.96 -1.68 -17.79
N GLU A 52 8.93 -0.87 -16.73
CA GLU A 52 9.79 -1.11 -15.55
C GLU A 52 9.34 -2.32 -14.72
N THR A 53 8.17 -2.88 -15.03
CA THR A 53 7.64 -4.11 -14.42
C THR A 53 7.71 -5.30 -15.37
N GLN A 54 8.36 -5.21 -16.53
CA GLN A 54 8.47 -6.35 -17.45
C GLN A 54 9.90 -6.92 -17.49
N PRO A 55 10.05 -8.24 -17.71
CA PRO A 55 9.01 -9.26 -17.77
C PRO A 55 8.51 -9.73 -16.39
N ILE A 56 7.27 -10.22 -16.31
CA ILE A 56 6.70 -10.80 -15.08
C ILE A 56 6.82 -12.32 -15.08
N TYR A 57 7.76 -12.85 -14.30
CA TYR A 57 7.88 -14.30 -14.08
C TYR A 57 6.98 -14.79 -12.94
N ASN A 58 6.87 -14.01 -11.86
CA ASN A 58 6.04 -14.31 -10.71
C ASN A 58 5.45 -13.00 -10.14
N PRO A 59 4.15 -12.72 -10.33
CA PRO A 59 3.56 -11.45 -9.94
C PRO A 59 3.61 -11.21 -8.42
N LEU A 60 3.58 -12.27 -7.60
CA LEU A 60 3.63 -12.14 -6.15
C LEU A 60 5.04 -11.79 -5.65
N SER A 61 6.06 -12.45 -6.20
CA SER A 61 7.46 -12.10 -5.91
C SER A 61 7.74 -10.66 -6.33
N GLN A 62 7.26 -10.28 -7.51
CA GLN A 62 7.46 -8.96 -8.06
C GLN A 62 6.74 -7.88 -7.27
N LEU A 63 5.49 -8.12 -6.87
CA LEU A 63 4.73 -7.26 -5.97
C LEU A 63 5.49 -6.97 -4.67
N VAL A 64 6.11 -7.99 -4.08
CA VAL A 64 6.73 -7.88 -2.76
C VAL A 64 8.13 -7.26 -2.82
N TYR A 65 8.93 -7.60 -3.83
CA TYR A 65 10.36 -7.24 -3.84
C TYR A 65 10.78 -6.23 -4.91
N ALA A 66 9.95 -5.96 -5.92
CA ALA A 66 10.35 -5.13 -7.06
C ALA A 66 9.42 -3.93 -7.34
N ILE A 67 8.12 -4.05 -7.07
CA ILE A 67 7.16 -3.00 -7.42
C ILE A 67 7.21 -1.83 -6.43
N GLY A 68 7.32 -0.62 -6.98
CA GLY A 68 7.26 0.63 -6.24
C GLY A 68 5.83 1.13 -5.94
N ARG A 69 5.70 1.98 -4.92
CA ARG A 69 4.42 2.59 -4.48
C ARG A 69 3.72 3.40 -5.59
N ASP A 70 4.51 4.19 -6.31
CA ASP A 70 4.61 4.06 -7.76
C ASP A 70 3.40 3.63 -8.56
N LYS A 71 3.30 2.30 -8.59
CA LYS A 71 2.46 1.49 -9.46
C LYS A 71 1.05 1.31 -8.92
N VAL A 72 0.73 1.81 -7.72
CA VAL A 72 -0.65 1.83 -7.22
C VAL A 72 -1.50 2.79 -8.05
N THR A 73 -2.56 2.29 -8.68
CA THR A 73 -3.47 3.10 -9.51
C THR A 73 -4.72 3.50 -8.76
N ASP A 74 -5.29 2.55 -8.02
CA ASP A 74 -6.61 2.70 -7.42
C ASP A 74 -6.64 2.10 -6.02
N VAL A 75 -7.33 2.77 -5.09
CA VAL A 75 -7.46 2.35 -3.69
C VAL A 75 -8.90 2.51 -3.24
N TRP A 76 -9.45 1.44 -2.66
CA TRP A 76 -10.77 1.43 -2.04
C TRP A 76 -10.65 1.11 -0.55
N VAL A 77 -11.50 1.76 0.25
CA VAL A 77 -11.70 1.45 1.68
C VAL A 77 -13.19 1.33 1.91
N ALA A 78 -13.64 0.18 2.42
CA ALA A 78 -15.06 -0.16 2.55
C ALA A 78 -15.86 0.10 1.25
N GLY A 79 -15.25 -0.19 0.10
CA GLY A 79 -15.83 0.03 -1.23
C GLY A 79 -15.83 1.48 -1.70
N LYS A 80 -15.43 2.45 -0.87
CA LYS A 80 -15.28 3.85 -1.29
C LYS A 80 -13.96 4.05 -2.00
N HIS A 81 -14.00 4.56 -3.23
CA HIS A 81 -12.84 4.83 -4.06
C HIS A 81 -12.09 6.10 -3.59
N LEU A 82 -10.92 5.94 -2.97
CA LEU A 82 -10.14 7.02 -2.35
C LEU A 82 -8.99 7.53 -3.23
N LEU A 83 -8.43 6.66 -4.06
CA LEU A 83 -7.47 7.01 -5.11
C LEU A 83 -8.02 6.43 -6.40
N LYS A 84 -8.24 7.23 -7.45
CA LYS A 84 -8.73 6.77 -8.75
C LYS A 84 -7.74 7.17 -9.83
N SER A 85 -7.19 6.21 -10.56
CA SER A 85 -6.19 6.46 -11.60
C SER A 85 -5.08 7.43 -11.13
N ARG A 86 -4.50 7.15 -9.96
CA ARG A 86 -3.50 7.95 -9.24
C ARG A 86 -3.93 9.34 -8.76
N THR A 87 -5.22 9.68 -8.84
CA THR A 87 -5.76 10.95 -8.34
C THR A 87 -6.45 10.74 -7.00
N LEU A 88 -6.07 11.53 -5.99
CA LEU A 88 -6.70 11.50 -4.66
C LEU A 88 -8.13 12.06 -4.73
N MET A 89 -9.10 11.29 -4.24
CA MET A 89 -10.53 11.63 -4.34
C MET A 89 -11.09 12.37 -3.12
N THR A 90 -10.39 12.31 -1.99
CA THR A 90 -10.88 12.84 -0.70
C THR A 90 -9.92 13.80 -0.02
N VAL A 91 -8.77 14.09 -0.62
CA VAL A 91 -7.72 14.95 -0.07
C VAL A 91 -7.35 16.02 -1.08
N ASP A 92 -7.42 17.27 -0.64
CA ASP A 92 -6.90 18.41 -1.40
C ASP A 92 -5.37 18.47 -1.25
N ILE A 93 -4.66 18.16 -2.34
CA ILE A 93 -3.19 18.08 -2.34
C ILE A 93 -2.53 19.44 -2.11
N HIS A 94 -3.15 20.54 -2.53
CA HIS A 94 -2.60 21.88 -2.33
C HIS A 94 -2.69 22.27 -0.86
N LYS A 95 -3.84 22.02 -0.22
CA LYS A 95 -4.01 22.23 1.22
C LYS A 95 -3.07 21.35 2.04
N LEU A 96 -2.88 20.09 1.63
CA LEU A 96 -1.96 19.18 2.32
C LEU A 96 -0.51 19.70 2.25
N LYS A 97 -0.04 20.11 1.06
CA LYS A 97 1.29 20.69 0.88
C LYS A 97 1.48 21.97 1.70
N ALA A 98 0.49 22.88 1.68
CA ALA A 98 0.52 24.10 2.48
C ALA A 98 0.64 23.80 3.98
N LYS A 99 -0.11 22.81 4.48
CA LYS A 99 -0.03 22.35 5.87
C LYS A 99 1.35 21.80 6.22
N THR A 100 2.01 21.09 5.30
CA THR A 100 3.39 20.61 5.48
C THR A 100 4.38 21.78 5.63
N HIS A 101 4.27 22.82 4.80
CA HIS A 101 5.11 24.01 4.91
C HIS A 101 4.89 24.75 6.24
N LEU A 102 3.63 24.92 6.63
CA LEU A 102 3.28 25.55 7.91
C LEU A 102 3.96 24.84 9.11
N TRP A 103 3.92 23.50 9.14
CA TRP A 103 4.54 22.75 10.23
C TRP A 103 6.07 22.74 10.16
N ARG A 104 6.66 22.74 8.96
CA ARG A 104 8.11 22.92 8.81
C ARG A 104 8.55 24.23 9.46
N ASP A 105 7.87 25.33 9.17
CA ASP A 105 8.26 26.65 9.67
C ASP A 105 8.16 26.70 11.21
N LYS A 106 7.08 26.14 11.77
CA LYS A 106 6.94 25.99 13.23
C LYS A 106 8.04 25.15 13.87
N ILE A 107 8.43 24.03 13.25
CA ILE A 107 9.46 23.14 13.81
C ILE A 107 10.83 23.83 13.76
N ILE A 108 11.14 24.54 12.68
CA ILE A 108 12.41 25.26 12.53
C ILE A 108 12.55 26.37 13.59
N GLU A 109 11.46 27.03 14.00
CA GLU A 109 11.52 28.04 15.08
C GLU A 109 11.96 27.48 16.45
N PHE A 110 11.89 26.16 16.65
CA PHE A 110 12.34 25.48 17.89
C PHE A 110 13.73 24.82 17.77
N LEU A 111 14.38 24.91 16.61
CA LEU A 111 15.73 24.38 16.36
C LEU A 111 16.75 25.52 16.36
#